data_AF-A0A2D6E3M2-F1
#
_entry.id   AF-A0A2D6E3M2-F1
#
_cell.length_a   1.000
_cell.length_b   1.000
_cell.length_c   1.000
_cell.angle_alpha   90.00
_cell.angle_beta   90.00
_cell.angle_gamma   90.00
#
_symmetry.space_group_name_H-M   'P 1'
#
loop_
_entity.id
_entity.type
_entity.pdbx_description
1 polymer ?
#
loop_
_entity_poly.entity_id
_entity_poly.type
_entity_poly.pdbx_seq_one_letter_code
_entity_poly.pdbx_strand_id
1 'polypeptide(L)'
;MDISEFTNDLEYSFVYFDKNGEEVNEKQRASAYLRSAENAQNKTHYVKFFRGKMFDPHGIDANRANSNPSNESSFTGEYKKVGEESFNFYLTYLRTRQRNNLTWAERGYIDV
;
A
#
# COMPACT_ATOMS: atom_id res chain seq x y z
N MET A 1 30.02 -7.90 -29.94
CA MET A 1 28.61 -8.25 -29.72
C MET A 1 28.37 -7.94 -28.26
N ASP A 2 27.83 -6.75 -28.03
CA ASP A 2 27.68 -6.16 -26.70
C ASP A 2 26.40 -6.72 -26.08
N ILE A 3 26.47 -7.24 -24.85
CA ILE A 3 25.38 -7.97 -24.19
C ILE A 3 24.49 -7.02 -23.37
N SER A 4 24.61 -5.71 -23.61
CA SER A 4 23.87 -4.66 -22.91
C SER A 4 22.41 -4.50 -23.36
N GLU A 5 21.92 -5.34 -24.28
CA GLU A 5 20.55 -5.29 -24.81
C GLU A 5 19.56 -6.20 -24.07
N PHE A 6 19.49 -6.22 -22.73
CA PHE A 6 18.36 -6.91 -22.05
C PHE A 6 17.95 -6.32 -20.68
N THR A 7 18.28 -5.06 -20.38
CA THR A 7 17.52 -4.35 -19.34
C THR A 7 16.35 -3.67 -20.04
N ASN A 8 15.26 -4.43 -20.21
CA ASN A 8 13.95 -3.83 -20.44
C ASN A 8 13.66 -3.00 -19.18
N ASP A 9 14.03 -1.72 -19.19
CA ASP A 9 13.71 -0.77 -18.13
C ASP A 9 12.19 -0.62 -18.14
N LEU A 10 11.52 -1.53 -17.42
CA LEU A 10 10.09 -1.47 -17.23
C LEU A 10 9.81 -0.17 -16.47
N GLU A 11 9.33 0.85 -17.19
CA GLU A 11 8.78 2.04 -16.56
C GLU A 11 7.60 1.62 -15.68
N TYR A 12 7.64 2.03 -14.42
CA TYR A 12 6.58 1.72 -13.45
C TYR A 12 5.80 2.98 -13.13
N SER A 13 4.47 2.89 -13.21
CA SER A 13 3.56 3.90 -12.67
C SER A 13 3.06 3.50 -11.29
N PHE A 14 2.86 4.50 -10.43
CA PHE A 14 2.39 4.33 -9.07
C PHE A 14 1.13 5.16 -8.83
N VAL A 15 0.14 4.55 -8.19
CA VAL A 15 -1.08 5.25 -7.71
C VAL A 15 -1.14 5.07 -6.21
N TYR A 16 -1.16 6.16 -5.45
CA TYR A 16 -1.16 6.14 -3.99
C TYR A 16 -2.53 6.51 -3.44
N PHE A 17 -2.96 5.85 -2.37
CA PHE A 17 -4.25 6.11 -1.73
C PHE A 17 -4.05 6.56 -0.28
N ASP A 18 -4.66 7.67 0.10
CA ASP A 18 -4.59 8.22 1.46
C ASP A 18 -5.47 7.45 2.45
N LYS A 19 -5.58 7.95 3.69
CA LYS A 19 -6.42 7.36 4.73
C LYS A 19 -7.92 7.31 4.40
N ASN A 20 -8.39 8.10 3.45
CA ASN A 20 -9.78 8.14 3.02
C ASN A 20 -10.01 7.29 1.77
N GLY A 21 -8.95 6.69 1.19
CA GLY A 21 -9.03 5.92 -0.04
C GLY A 21 -9.11 6.79 -1.30
N GLU A 22 -8.69 8.05 -1.18
CA GLU A 22 -8.57 9.02 -2.26
C GLU A 22 -7.15 8.99 -2.84
N GLU A 23 -7.04 9.20 -4.14
CA GLU A 23 -5.74 9.24 -4.81
C GLU A 23 -4.93 10.46 -4.39
N VAL A 24 -3.64 10.27 -4.13
CA VAL A 24 -2.70 11.32 -3.75
C VAL A 24 -1.37 11.19 -4.50
N ASN A 25 -0.65 12.30 -4.63
CA ASN A 25 0.66 12.31 -5.28
C ASN A 25 1.82 11.96 -4.32
N GLU A 26 1.54 11.89 -3.01
CA GLU A 26 2.56 11.79 -1.96
C GLU A 26 2.55 10.41 -1.32
N LYS A 27 3.61 9.62 -1.57
CA LYS A 27 3.79 8.28 -0.98
C LYS A 27 3.76 8.30 0.55
N GLN A 28 4.28 9.36 1.18
CA GLN A 28 4.41 9.47 2.63
C GLN A 28 3.04 9.45 3.35
N ARG A 29 1.99 9.91 2.66
CA ARG A 29 0.62 9.96 3.18
C ARG A 29 -0.21 8.75 2.78
N ALA A 30 0.36 7.86 1.98
CA ALA A 30 -0.34 6.72 1.41
C ALA A 30 -0.53 5.61 2.45
N SER A 31 -1.76 5.13 2.59
CA SER A 31 -2.10 3.92 3.34
C SER A 31 -2.01 2.67 2.47
N ALA A 32 -2.08 2.83 1.14
CA ALA A 32 -1.96 1.77 0.15
C ALA A 32 -1.45 2.34 -1.19
N TYR A 33 -0.93 1.49 -2.07
CA TYR A 33 -0.59 1.89 -3.43
C TYR A 33 -0.67 0.74 -4.45
N LEU A 34 -0.81 1.11 -5.71
CA LEU A 34 -0.70 0.23 -6.87
C LEU A 34 0.63 0.49 -7.57
N ARG A 35 1.28 -0.57 -8.02
CA ARG A 35 2.39 -0.51 -8.98
C ARG A 35 1.97 -1.20 -10.26
N SER A 36 2.02 -0.49 -11.38
CA SER A 36 1.76 -1.04 -12.71
C SER A 36 3.03 -0.89 -13.56
N ALA A 37 3.42 -1.93 -14.29
CA ALA A 37 4.46 -1.77 -15.31
C ALA A 37 3.79 -1.25 -16.58
N GLU A 38 4.42 -0.29 -17.26
CA GLU A 38 3.98 0.08 -18.60
C GLU A 38 4.01 -1.17 -19.49
N ASN A 39 2.92 -1.42 -20.20
CA ASN A 39 2.69 -2.60 -21.05
C ASN A 39 2.38 -3.93 -20.31
N ALA A 40 2.31 -3.95 -18.98
CA ALA A 40 1.81 -5.12 -18.25
C ALA A 40 0.37 -4.91 -17.78
N GLN A 41 -0.51 -5.85 -18.12
CA GLN A 41 -1.88 -5.87 -17.57
C GLN A 41 -1.91 -6.17 -16.06
N ASN A 42 -0.77 -6.63 -15.51
CA ASN A 42 -0.64 -7.06 -14.13
C ASN A 42 -0.32 -5.88 -13.20
N LYS A 43 -1.28 -5.53 -12.36
CA LYS A 43 -1.12 -4.59 -11.26
C LYS A 43 -0.64 -5.32 -10.02
N THR A 44 0.35 -4.76 -9.34
CA THR A 44 0.78 -5.23 -8.02
C THR A 44 0.21 -4.32 -6.94
N HIS A 45 -0.44 -4.92 -5.96
CA HIS A 45 -1.18 -4.21 -4.91
C HIS A 45 -0.36 -4.22 -3.62
N TYR A 46 -0.25 -3.07 -2.95
CA TYR A 46 0.50 -2.93 -1.71
C TYR A 46 -0.31 -2.19 -0.65
N VAL A 47 -0.25 -2.68 0.58
CA VAL A 47 -0.90 -2.06 1.74
C VAL A 47 0.16 -1.79 2.81
N LYS A 48 0.03 -0.68 3.54
CA LYS A 48 0.91 -0.37 4.68
C LYS A 48 0.57 -1.27 5.85
N PHE A 49 1.58 -1.78 6.55
CA PHE A 49 1.44 -2.63 7.73
C PHE A 49 2.06 -1.95 8.96
N PHE A 50 1.50 -2.27 10.12
CA PHE A 50 1.98 -1.84 11.43
C PHE A 50 1.92 -3.05 12.37
N ARG A 51 3.05 -3.42 12.97
CA ARG A 51 3.15 -4.55 13.93
C ARG A 51 2.54 -5.86 13.40
N GLY A 52 2.82 -6.18 12.14
CA GLY A 52 2.36 -7.40 11.49
C GLY A 52 0.88 -7.40 11.08
N LYS A 53 0.17 -6.28 11.24
CA LYS A 53 -1.24 -6.12 10.81
C LYS A 53 -1.37 -5.05 9.74
N MET A 54 -2.45 -5.10 8.97
CA MET A 54 -2.77 -4.01 8.05
C MET A 54 -2.93 -2.72 8.85
N PHE A 55 -2.32 -1.66 8.36
CA PHE A 55 -2.33 -0.39 9.06
C PHE A 55 -3.75 0.16 9.13
N ASP A 56 -4.11 0.72 10.28
CA ASP A 56 -5.39 1.35 10.50
C ASP A 56 -5.20 2.86 10.67
N PRO A 57 -5.47 3.66 9.62
CA PRO A 57 -5.28 5.10 9.67
C PRO A 57 -6.36 5.86 10.45
N HIS A 58 -7.42 5.17 10.91
CA HIS A 58 -8.49 5.73 11.75
C HIS A 58 -8.49 5.14 13.16
N GLY A 59 -7.49 4.33 13.47
CA GLY A 59 -7.34 3.63 14.73
C GLY A 59 -6.42 4.31 15.72
N ILE A 60 -6.09 3.57 16.77
CA ILE A 60 -5.23 4.01 17.86
C ILE A 60 -3.80 4.37 17.40
N ASP A 61 -3.34 3.81 16.27
CA ASP A 61 -2.00 4.02 15.72
C ASP A 61 -1.97 5.07 14.59
N ALA A 62 -3.09 5.75 14.32
CA ALA A 62 -3.20 6.76 13.25
C ALA A 62 -2.13 7.86 13.33
N ASN A 63 -1.82 8.32 14.55
CA ASN A 63 -0.83 9.38 14.79
C ASN A 63 0.61 8.90 14.59
N ARG A 64 0.88 7.59 14.68
CA ARG A 64 2.22 7.04 14.52
C ARG A 64 2.66 6.94 13.07
N ALA A 65 1.72 6.74 12.14
CA ALA A 65 2.05 6.64 10.72
C ALA A 65 2.29 7.99 10.02
N ASN A 66 1.89 9.10 10.65
CA ASN A 66 2.10 10.47 10.16
C ASN A 66 3.35 11.13 10.76
N SER A 67 4.13 10.38 11.54
CA SER A 67 5.35 10.91 12.15
C SER A 67 6.40 11.12 11.04
N ASN A 68 6.91 12.34 10.94
CA ASN A 68 7.80 12.80 9.87
C ASN A 68 9.06 11.91 9.79
N PRO A 69 9.48 11.44 8.59
CA PRO A 69 10.68 10.61 8.42
C PRO A 69 11.99 11.32 8.78
N SER A 70 11.96 12.62 9.07
CA SER A 70 13.11 13.41 9.54
C SER A 70 13.50 13.14 11.00
N ASN A 71 12.63 12.46 11.77
CA ASN A 71 12.99 11.93 13.08
C ASN A 71 13.19 10.43 12.93
N GLU A 72 14.44 9.96 12.92
CA GLU A 72 14.81 8.55 12.73
C GLU A 72 14.15 7.58 13.74
N SER A 73 13.51 8.08 14.81
CA SER A 73 12.76 7.29 15.79
C SER A 73 11.29 7.04 15.43
N SER A 74 10.79 7.58 14.32
CA SER A 74 9.36 7.66 13.99
C SER A 74 8.96 6.73 12.84
N PHE A 75 8.86 5.45 13.19
CA PHE A 75 8.17 4.34 12.51
C PHE A 75 7.58 4.61 11.10
N THR A 76 8.29 4.15 10.07
CA THR A 76 7.75 3.99 8.71
C THR A 76 7.10 2.61 8.59
N GLY A 77 5.77 2.56 8.57
CA GLY A 77 5.07 1.30 8.30
C GLY A 77 5.56 0.65 7.00
N GLU A 78 5.78 -0.66 7.03
CA GLU A 78 6.25 -1.44 5.89
C GLU A 78 5.12 -1.62 4.89
N TYR A 79 5.38 -1.49 3.60
CA TYR A 79 4.40 -1.87 2.58
C TYR A 79 4.59 -3.32 2.20
N LYS A 80 3.53 -4.11 2.34
CA LYS A 80 3.52 -5.52 1.93
C LYS A 80 2.66 -5.70 0.70
N LYS A 81 3.10 -6.60 -0.19
CA LYS A 81 2.32 -7.02 -1.35
C LYS A 81 1.09 -7.80 -0.87
N VAL A 82 -0.07 -7.49 -1.42
CA VAL A 82 -1.33 -8.17 -1.12
C VAL A 82 -2.02 -8.62 -2.41
N GLY A 83 -3.00 -9.51 -2.28
CA GLY A 83 -3.92 -9.84 -3.37
C GLY A 83 -4.84 -8.67 -3.71
N GLU A 84 -5.35 -8.66 -4.95
CA GLU A 84 -6.30 -7.63 -5.41
C GLU A 84 -7.57 -7.58 -4.54
N GLU A 85 -8.11 -8.73 -4.15
CA GLU A 85 -9.30 -8.81 -3.30
C GLU A 85 -9.06 -8.16 -1.92
N SER A 86 -7.97 -8.53 -1.23
CA SER A 86 -7.56 -7.89 0.02
C SER A 86 -7.38 -6.38 -0.12
N PHE A 87 -6.78 -5.94 -1.23
CA PHE A 87 -6.61 -4.53 -1.51
C PHE A 87 -7.94 -3.81 -1.69
N ASN A 88 -8.90 -4.41 -2.40
CA ASN A 88 -10.21 -3.84 -2.64
C ASN A 88 -11.04 -3.73 -1.35
N PHE A 89 -11.00 -4.75 -0.50
CA PHE A 89 -11.57 -4.67 0.84
C PHE A 89 -10.92 -3.58 1.68
N TYR A 90 -9.59 -3.46 1.64
CA TYR A 90 -8.88 -2.40 2.35
C TYR A 90 -9.25 -1.01 1.83
N LEU A 91 -9.29 -0.77 0.52
CA LEU A 91 -9.75 0.51 -0.04
C LEU A 91 -11.20 0.83 0.35
N THR A 92 -12.08 -0.17 0.33
CA THR A 92 -13.47 0.00 0.78
C THR A 92 -13.51 0.38 2.25
N TYR A 93 -12.66 -0.22 3.07
CA TYR A 93 -12.50 0.17 4.47
C TYR A 93 -12.03 1.61 4.62
N LEU A 94 -11.03 2.07 3.87
CA LEU A 94 -10.56 3.48 3.95
C LEU A 94 -11.68 4.48 3.66
N ARG A 95 -12.51 4.19 2.64
CA ARG A 95 -13.63 5.03 2.20
C ARG A 95 -14.81 5.00 3.16
N THR A 96 -15.21 3.82 3.62
CA THR A 96 -16.46 3.61 4.38
C THR A 96 -16.27 3.57 5.89
N ARG A 97 -15.03 3.33 6.35
CA ARG A 97 -14.65 3.08 7.75
C ARG A 97 -15.33 1.88 8.40
N GLN A 98 -15.99 1.02 7.61
CA GLN A 98 -16.65 -0.18 8.11
C GLN A 98 -15.62 -1.26 8.45
N ARG A 99 -15.48 -1.57 9.74
CA ARG A 99 -14.46 -2.50 10.26
C ARG A 99 -14.48 -3.89 9.64
N ASN A 100 -15.65 -4.37 9.22
CA ASN A 100 -15.76 -5.68 8.57
C ASN A 100 -14.89 -5.78 7.31
N ASN A 101 -14.76 -4.70 6.54
CA ASN A 101 -13.91 -4.65 5.36
C ASN A 101 -12.42 -4.77 5.72
N LEU A 102 -11.96 -4.15 6.82
CA LEU A 102 -10.58 -4.33 7.29
C LEU A 102 -10.32 -5.78 7.70
N THR A 103 -11.25 -6.38 8.46
CA THR A 103 -11.16 -7.78 8.87
C THR A 103 -11.11 -8.73 7.67
N TRP A 104 -11.89 -8.48 6.62
CA TRP A 104 -11.87 -9.28 5.39
C TRP A 104 -10.57 -9.09 4.62
N ALA A 105 -10.06 -7.86 4.52
CA ALA A 105 -8.76 -7.59 3.92
C ALA A 105 -7.63 -8.36 4.62
N GLU A 106 -7.60 -8.33 5.95
CA GLU A 106 -6.61 -9.05 6.77
C GLU A 106 -6.71 -10.57 6.62
N ARG A 107 -7.93 -11.12 6.57
CA ARG A 107 -8.14 -12.58 6.37
C ARG A 107 -7.70 -13.06 4.99
N GLY A 108 -7.89 -12.23 3.96
CA GLY A 108 -7.41 -12.54 2.61
C GLY A 108 -5.89 -12.44 2.47
N TYR A 109 -5.21 -11.78 3.40
CA TYR A 109 -3.76 -11.76 3.46
C TYR A 109 -3.26 -13.04 4.12
N ILE A 110 -2.87 -14.00 3.28
CA ILE A 110 -2.05 -15.15 3.69
C ILE A 110 -0.60 -14.73 3.47
N ASP A 111 0.21 -14.77 4.52
CA ASP A 111 1.66 -14.60 4.44
C ASP A 111 2.20 -15.80 3.65
N VAL A 112 2.50 -15.62 2.35
CA VAL A 112 3.01 -16.67 1.46
C VAL A 112 4.51 -16.52 1.27
#